data_AF-A0A374UNQ4-F1
#
_entry.id   AF-A0A374UNQ4-F1
#
_cell.length_a   1.000
_cell.length_b   1.000
_cell.length_c   1.000
_cell.angle_alpha   90.00
_cell.angle_beta   90.00
_cell.angle_gamma   90.00
#
_symmetry.space_group_name_H-M   'P 1'
#
loop_
_entity.id
_entity.type
_entity.pdbx_description
1 polymer ?
#
loop_
_entity_poly.entity_id
_entity_poly.type
_entity_poly.pdbx_seq_one_letter_code
_entity_poly.pdbx_strand_id
1 'polypeptide(L)'
;MGRRKYNESPILFILNLSEAIVTNSYLMLYPKEHLQKAISDSPKSIYRIWELLKSINGSDIEEEGRVYGGGLKKIDPRELAKVPCGDLMKLCFT
;
A
#
# COMPACT_ATOMS: atom_id res chain seq x y z
N MET A 1 -8.69 -2.78 -6.59
CA MET A 1 -9.71 -2.13 -7.44
C MET A 1 -10.78 -1.52 -6.55
N GLY A 2 -11.38 -0.40 -6.94
CA GLY A 2 -12.46 0.21 -6.17
C GLY A 2 -13.23 1.27 -6.95
N ARG A 3 -14.41 1.65 -6.42
CA ARG A 3 -15.30 2.69 -6.97
C ARG A 3 -15.58 3.71 -5.86
N ARG A 4 -14.60 4.56 -5.55
CA ARG A 4 -14.75 5.65 -4.57
C ARG A 4 -14.69 7.02 -5.25
N LYS A 5 -15.37 7.99 -4.65
CA LYS A 5 -15.42 9.39 -5.10
C LYS A 5 -14.05 10.07 -4.89
N TYR A 6 -13.86 11.19 -5.58
CA TYR A 6 -12.68 12.05 -5.46
C TYR A 6 -12.38 12.35 -3.99
N ASN A 7 -11.11 12.22 -3.59
CA ASN A 7 -10.56 12.43 -2.23
C ASN A 7 -10.65 11.27 -1.22
N GLU A 8 -11.31 10.15 -1.54
CA GLU A 8 -11.16 8.91 -0.77
C GLU A 8 -10.28 7.92 -1.54
N SER A 9 -9.24 7.37 -0.91
CA SER A 9 -8.38 6.39 -1.58
C SER A 9 -9.21 5.22 -2.12
N PRO A 10 -9.21 4.98 -3.45
CA PRO A 10 -10.00 3.91 -4.05
C PRO A 10 -9.44 2.52 -3.74
N ILE A 11 -8.32 2.44 -3.03
CA ILE A 11 -7.57 1.22 -2.74
C ILE A 11 -7.33 1.14 -1.23
N LEU A 12 -7.54 -0.05 -0.69
CA LEU A 12 -7.40 -0.33 0.73
C LEU A 12 -6.09 -1.07 0.99
N PHE A 13 -5.35 -0.62 2.00
CA PHE A 13 -4.24 -1.37 2.57
C PHE A 13 -4.75 -2.20 3.75
N ILE A 14 -4.60 -3.52 3.64
CA ILE A 14 -5.02 -4.48 4.66
C ILE A 14 -3.77 -5.12 5.25
N LEU A 15 -3.64 -5.06 6.57
CA LEU A 15 -2.59 -5.77 7.28
C LEU A 15 -3.04 -7.21 7.56
N ASN A 16 -2.37 -8.19 6.94
CA ASN A 16 -2.59 -9.61 7.23
C ASN A 16 -1.60 -10.08 8.31
N LEU A 17 -2.10 -10.42 9.50
CA LEU A 17 -1.33 -10.98 10.62
C LEU A 17 -1.55 -12.50 10.78
N SER A 18 -2.02 -13.16 9.72
CA SER A 18 -2.33 -14.59 9.71
C SER A 18 -1.65 -15.30 8.55
N GLU A 19 -1.75 -16.63 8.52
CA GLU A 19 -1.32 -17.46 7.39
C GLU A 19 -2.39 -17.58 6.29
N ALA A 20 -3.37 -16.66 6.24
CA ALA A 20 -4.43 -16.70 5.25
C ALA A 20 -3.89 -16.59 3.81
N ILE A 21 -4.40 -17.45 2.93
CA ILE A 21 -4.12 -17.40 1.50
C ILE A 21 -4.91 -16.25 0.87
N VAL A 22 -4.22 -15.39 0.13
CA VAL A 22 -4.80 -14.24 -0.54
C VAL A 22 -5.04 -14.56 -2.02
N THR A 23 -6.19 -14.14 -2.56
CA THR A 23 -6.51 -14.33 -3.98
C THR A 23 -5.75 -13.35 -4.89
N ASN A 24 -5.64 -13.68 -6.17
CA ASN A 24 -4.98 -12.84 -7.19
C ASN A 24 -5.65 -11.46 -7.41
N SER A 25 -6.79 -11.21 -6.76
CA SER A 25 -7.48 -9.91 -6.78
C SER A 25 -6.81 -8.86 -5.89
N TYR A 26 -5.84 -9.25 -5.06
CA TYR A 26 -5.06 -8.38 -4.20
C TYR A 26 -3.62 -8.25 -4.68
N LEU A 27 -3.01 -7.10 -4.38
CA LEU A 27 -1.57 -6.92 -4.48
C LEU A 27 -0.95 -7.22 -3.12
N MET A 28 -0.14 -8.26 -3.05
CA MET A 28 0.58 -8.65 -1.84
C MET A 28 1.90 -7.88 -1.77
N LEU A 29 2.10 -7.14 -0.68
CA LEU A 29 3.34 -6.43 -0.40
C LEU A 29 4.14 -7.20 0.65
N TYR A 30 5.39 -7.51 0.31
CA TYR A 30 6.34 -8.13 1.23
C TYR A 30 7.50 -7.16 1.46
N PRO A 31 7.95 -7.00 2.72
CA PRO A 31 9.08 -6.14 3.01
C PRO A 31 10.35 -6.70 2.37
N LYS A 32 11.18 -5.82 1.79
CA LYS A 32 12.55 -6.15 1.40
C LYS A 32 13.46 -6.17 2.61
N GLU A 33 14.68 -6.68 2.46
CA GLU A 33 15.64 -6.94 3.55
C GLU A 33 15.75 -5.83 4.61
N HIS A 34 15.94 -4.56 4.22
CA HIS A 34 16.08 -3.47 5.20
C HIS A 34 14.80 -3.24 6.01
N LEU A 35 13.65 -3.22 5.36
CA LEU A 35 12.36 -3.04 6.04
C LEU A 35 12.01 -4.28 6.86
N GLN A 36 12.36 -5.47 6.36
CA GLN A 36 12.19 -6.74 7.08
C GLN A 36 13.02 -6.75 8.36
N LYS A 37 14.28 -6.28 8.30
CA LYS A 37 15.14 -6.14 9.47
C LYS A 37 14.54 -5.16 10.49
N ALA A 38 14.07 -3.99 10.06
CA ALA A 38 13.42 -3.01 10.94
C ALA A 38 12.17 -3.59 11.62
N ILE A 39 11.39 -4.40 10.90
CA ILE A 39 10.22 -5.12 11.46
C ILE A 39 10.68 -6.18 12.46
N SER A 40 11.74 -6.93 12.18
CA SER A 40 12.27 -7.94 13.09
C SER A 40 12.83 -7.34 14.38
N ASP A 41 13.57 -6.23 14.27
CA ASP A 41 14.16 -5.52 15.42
C ASP A 41 13.08 -4.83 16.28
N SER A 42 11.97 -4.40 15.65
CA SER A 42 10.82 -3.82 16.33
C SER A 42 9.50 -4.29 15.70
N PRO A 43 8.93 -5.42 16.17
CA PRO A 43 7.71 -6.00 15.58
C PRO A 43 6.50 -5.05 15.53
N LYS A 44 6.43 -4.10 16.47
CA LYS A 44 5.35 -3.09 16.51
C LYS A 44 5.43 -2.08 15.36
N SER A 45 6.58 -1.95 14.69
CA SER A 45 6.77 -1.06 13.54
C SER A 45 5.84 -1.41 12.37
N ILE A 46 5.35 -2.65 12.27
CA ILE A 46 4.41 -3.07 11.23
C ILE A 46 3.10 -2.25 11.25
N TYR A 47 2.61 -1.89 12.44
CA TYR A 47 1.43 -1.04 12.57
C TYR A 47 1.71 0.38 12.09
N ARG A 48 2.91 0.90 12.34
CA ARG A 48 3.31 2.22 11.85
C ARG A 48 3.44 2.23 10.33
N ILE A 49 4.04 1.19 9.74
CA ILE A 49 4.12 0.98 8.29
C ILE A 49 2.71 0.96 7.70
N TRP A 50 1.80 0.19 8.30
CA TRP A 50 0.41 0.09 7.83
C TRP A 50 -0.34 1.42 7.88
N GLU A 51 -0.19 2.20 8.95
CA GLU A 51 -0.80 3.54 9.04
C GLU A 51 -0.23 4.51 8.00
N LEU A 52 1.08 4.46 7.73
CA LEU A 52 1.68 5.27 6.65
C LEU A 52 1.10 4.91 5.28
N LEU A 53 0.96 3.62 4.97
CA LEU A 53 0.35 3.18 3.72
C LEU A 53 -1.11 3.64 3.62
N LYS A 54 -1.89 3.56 4.71
CA LYS A 54 -3.28 4.08 4.74
C LYS A 54 -3.37 5.59 4.58
N SER A 55 -2.34 6.33 4.96
CA SER A 55 -2.32 7.79 4.84
C SER A 55 -1.95 8.32 3.45
N ILE A 56 -1.58 7.42 2.50
CA ILE A 56 -1.34 7.81 1.11
C ILE A 56 -2.61 8.44 0.54
N ASN A 57 -2.47 9.61 -0.10
CA ASN A 57 -3.59 10.32 -0.65
C ASN A 57 -4.23 9.53 -1.80
N GLY A 58 -5.56 9.56 -1.89
CA GLY A 58 -6.28 8.97 -3.01
C GLY A 58 -5.88 9.57 -4.36
N SER A 59 -5.51 10.86 -4.40
CA SER A 59 -4.99 11.50 -5.61
C SER A 59 -3.71 10.84 -6.09
N ASP A 60 -2.76 10.58 -5.20
CA ASP A 60 -1.45 10.00 -5.53
C ASP A 60 -1.59 8.57 -6.09
N ILE A 61 -2.59 7.83 -5.61
CA ILE A 61 -2.94 6.50 -6.12
C ILE A 61 -3.64 6.59 -7.49
N GLU A 62 -4.46 7.62 -7.70
CA GLU A 62 -5.20 7.84 -8.94
C GLU A 62 -4.31 8.33 -10.09
N GLU A 63 -3.31 9.17 -9.79
CA GLU A 63 -2.35 9.68 -10.76
C GLU A 63 -1.52 8.57 -11.40
N GLU A 64 -1.17 7.54 -10.63
CA GLU A 64 -0.39 6.41 -11.13
C GLU A 64 -1.26 5.25 -11.65
N GLY A 65 -2.51 5.16 -11.18
CA GLY A 65 -3.44 4.09 -11.54
C GLY A 65 -4.14 4.31 -12.88
N ARG A 66 -5.07 3.40 -13.19
CA ARG A 66 -5.92 3.49 -14.39
C ARG A 66 -7.39 3.47 -14.05
N VAL A 67 -8.16 4.25 -14.82
CA VAL A 67 -9.62 4.23 -14.79
C VAL A 67 -10.12 3.37 -15.95
N TYR A 68 -10.89 2.34 -15.61
CA TYR A 68 -11.62 1.50 -16.55
C TYR A 68 -13.05 2.03 -16.72
N GLY A 69 -13.74 1.55 -17.76
CA GLY A 69 -15.14 1.89 -18.01
C GLY A 69 -16.02 1.73 -16.76
N GLY A 70 -16.96 2.67 -16.56
CA GLY A 70 -17.84 2.68 -15.39
C GLY A 70 -17.17 3.16 -14.09
N GLY A 71 -16.08 3.92 -14.17
CA GLY A 71 -15.42 4.56 -13.02
C GLY A 71 -14.66 3.60 -12.11
N LEU A 72 -14.32 2.41 -12.62
CA LEU A 72 -13.54 1.43 -11.88
C LEU A 72 -12.08 1.84 -11.85
N LYS A 73 -11.56 2.14 -10.67
CA LYS A 73 -10.15 2.50 -10.46
C LYS A 73 -9.36 1.24 -10.13
N LYS A 74 -8.26 1.02 -10.83
CA LYS A 74 -7.36 -0.13 -10.65
C LYS A 74 -5.92 0.37 -10.60
N ILE A 75 -5.11 -0.29 -9.78
CA ILE A 75 -3.66 -0.16 -9.78
C ILE A 75 -3.06 -1.55 -9.95
N ASP A 76 -2.00 -1.65 -10.73
CA ASP A 76 -1.17 -2.84 -10.89
C ASP A 76 0.23 -2.62 -10.27
N PRO A 77 1.06 -3.67 -10.06
CA PRO A 77 2.32 -3.56 -9.31
C PRO A 77 3.27 -2.46 -9.81
N ARG A 78 3.37 -2.28 -11.13
CA ARG A 78 4.26 -1.26 -11.74
C ARG A 78 3.78 0.17 -11.51
N GLU A 79 2.48 0.36 -11.35
CA GLU A 79 1.84 1.64 -11.07
C GLU A 79 1.99 1.95 -9.58
N LEU A 80 1.69 0.97 -8.71
CA LEU A 80 1.87 1.10 -7.26
C LEU A 80 3.31 1.44 -6.87
N ALA A 81 4.31 0.91 -7.61
CA ALA A 81 5.72 1.19 -7.37
C ALA A 81 6.12 2.67 -7.59
N LYS A 82 5.29 3.47 -8.27
CA LYS A 82 5.53 4.89 -8.52
C LYS A 82 4.83 5.80 -7.52
N VAL A 83 3.86 5.27 -6.77
CA VAL A 83 3.10 6.04 -5.78
C VAL A 83 4.06 6.57 -4.71
N PRO A 84 4.12 7.90 -4.49
CA PRO A 84 4.97 8.49 -3.48
C PRO A 84 4.66 7.95 -2.07
N CYS A 85 5.69 7.48 -1.37
CA CYS A 85 5.57 7.04 0.03
C CYS A 85 6.85 7.36 0.81
N GLY A 86 7.27 8.63 0.75
CA GLY A 86 8.55 9.07 1.34
C GLY A 86 8.65 8.87 2.84
N ASP A 87 7.52 8.91 3.57
CA ASP A 87 7.52 8.74 5.02
C ASP A 87 7.95 7.33 5.48
N LEU A 88 7.82 6.30 4.63
CA LEU A 88 8.35 4.96 4.93
C LEU A 88 9.88 4.96 5.07
N MET A 89 10.58 5.83 4.35
CA MET A 89 12.05 5.89 4.41
C MET A 89 12.53 6.22 5.81
N LYS A 90 11.76 7.00 6.58
CA LYS A 90 12.08 7.35 7.98
C LYS A 90 12.15 6.14 8.91
N LEU A 91 11.56 5.00 8.52
CA LEU A 91 11.57 3.76 9.31
C LEU A 91 12.75 2.84 8.97
N CYS A 92 13.40 3.04 7.81
CA CYS A 92 14.50 2.18 7.35
C CYS A 92 15.89 2.63 7.84
N PHE A 93 16.02 3.89 8.31
CA PHE A 93 17.32 4.52 8.64
C PHE A 93 17.41 5.00 10.09
N THR A 94 16.56 4.49 10.98
CA THR A 94 16.72 4.63 12.44
C THR A 94 17.56 3.50 12.98
#